data_AF-A0A3Q0KS55-F1
#
_entry.id   AF-A0A3Q0KS55-F1
#
_cell.length_a   1.000
_cell.length_b   1.000
_cell.length_c   1.000
_cell.angle_alpha   90.00
_cell.angle_beta   90.00
_cell.angle_gamma   90.00
#
_symmetry.space_group_name_H-M   'P 1'
#
loop_
_entity.id
_entity.type
_entity.pdbx_description
1 polymer ?
#
loop_
_entity_poly.entity_id
_entity_poly.type
_entity_poly.pdbx_seq_one_letter_code
_entity_poly.pdbx_strand_id
1 'polypeptide(L)'
;MMSDSKSIIDTLEKPSDIDEIYCIHGANLSTTDKMIYSPPNFFHGGFPDQVPTLIPGNGDGTVSLRSLEVCKRWPGIKYFVLPGAEHVNIMGDPRFIDIIRQIVGANTTKTLNCC
;
A
#
# COMPACT_ATOMS: atom_id res chain seq x y z
N MET A 1 3.23 -17.21 -5.42
CA MET A 1 3.73 -15.82 -5.61
C MET A 1 5.03 -15.60 -4.85
N MET A 2 5.04 -15.34 -3.53
CA MET A 2 6.28 -15.05 -2.78
C MET A 2 7.33 -16.17 -2.87
N SER A 3 6.92 -17.43 -2.69
CA SER A 3 7.83 -18.58 -2.77
C SER A 3 8.41 -18.80 -4.17
N ASP A 4 7.68 -18.38 -5.21
CA ASP A 4 8.07 -18.57 -6.60
C ASP A 4 9.03 -17.47 -7.07
N SER A 5 8.93 -16.26 -6.49
CA SER A 5 9.75 -15.10 -6.84
C SER A 5 10.96 -14.89 -5.93
N LYS A 6 10.97 -15.48 -4.73
CA LYS A 6 12.03 -15.25 -3.73
C LYS A 6 13.43 -15.62 -4.20
N SER A 7 13.56 -16.59 -5.11
CA SER A 7 14.86 -16.96 -5.69
C SER A 7 15.41 -15.90 -6.68
N ILE A 8 14.56 -14.99 -7.15
CA ILE A 8 14.88 -14.01 -8.19
C ILE A 8 15.04 -12.61 -7.58
N ILE A 9 14.21 -12.24 -6.61
CA ILE A 9 14.22 -10.92 -5.99
C ILE A 9 13.99 -10.99 -4.49
N ASP A 10 14.84 -10.31 -3.71
CA ASP A 10 14.56 -10.05 -2.31
C ASP A 10 13.73 -8.76 -2.19
N THR A 11 12.45 -8.93 -1.88
CA THR A 11 11.50 -7.81 -1.71
C THR A 11 11.75 -6.99 -0.44
N LEU A 12 12.65 -7.41 0.44
CA LEU A 12 12.95 -6.74 1.70
C LEU A 12 14.20 -5.85 1.63
N GLU A 13 15.08 -6.08 0.65
CA GLU A 13 16.29 -5.28 0.46
C GLU A 13 15.98 -3.96 -0.26
N LYS A 14 16.77 -2.93 0.06
CA LYS A 14 16.69 -1.64 -0.63
C LYS A 14 17.14 -1.85 -2.09
N PRO A 15 16.44 -1.29 -3.09
CA PRO A 15 16.93 -1.29 -4.47
C PRO A 15 18.34 -0.69 -4.59
N SER A 16 19.20 -1.34 -5.39
CA SER A 16 20.51 -0.78 -5.75
C SER A 16 20.35 0.36 -6.74
N ASP A 17 21.33 1.27 -6.78
CA ASP A 17 21.43 2.32 -7.81
C ASP A 17 20.27 3.33 -7.82
N ILE A 18 19.57 3.49 -6.69
CA ILE A 18 18.56 4.55 -6.48
C ILE A 18 19.02 5.50 -5.37
N ASP A 19 19.29 6.75 -5.77
CA ASP A 19 19.75 7.81 -4.88
C ASP A 19 18.63 8.27 -3.93
N GLU A 20 17.43 8.49 -4.45
CA GLU A 20 16.28 8.97 -3.67
C GLU A 20 15.08 8.02 -3.79
N ILE A 21 14.59 7.55 -2.64
CA ILE A 21 13.38 6.73 -2.56
C ILE A 21 12.31 7.49 -1.77
N TYR A 22 11.16 7.66 -2.40
CA TYR A 22 9.95 8.21 -1.79
C TYR A 22 8.97 7.06 -1.57
N CYS A 23 8.68 6.76 -0.30
CA CYS A 23 7.72 5.74 0.07
C CYS A 23 6.42 6.41 0.50
N ILE A 24 5.38 6.29 -0.33
CA ILE A 24 4.08 6.94 -0.13
C ILE A 24 3.00 5.87 -0.13
N HIS A 25 2.17 5.79 0.92
CA HIS A 25 1.09 4.82 0.97
C HIS A 25 -0.08 5.25 1.86
N GLY A 26 -1.21 4.56 1.68
CA GLY A 26 -2.40 4.68 2.52
C GLY A 26 -2.25 4.02 3.89
N ALA A 27 -3.12 4.39 4.83
CA ALA A 27 -3.23 3.73 6.13
C ALA A 27 -4.60 3.96 6.75
N ASN A 28 -4.90 3.28 7.86
CA ASN A 28 -6.12 3.41 8.66
C ASN A 28 -7.40 3.02 7.90
N LEU A 29 -7.30 2.10 6.95
CA LEU A 29 -8.44 1.45 6.30
C LEU A 29 -8.50 -0.03 6.68
N SER A 30 -9.73 -0.51 6.86
CA SER A 30 -10.01 -1.93 7.13
C SER A 30 -9.52 -2.77 5.95
N THR A 31 -8.48 -3.57 6.19
CA THR A 31 -7.82 -4.38 5.17
C THR A 31 -7.84 -5.85 5.60
N THR A 32 -8.16 -6.78 4.70
CA THR A 32 -8.21 -8.20 5.06
C THR A 32 -6.84 -8.71 5.52
N ASP A 33 -6.73 -9.14 6.79
CA ASP A 33 -5.50 -9.69 7.37
C ASP A 33 -5.55 -11.22 7.44
N LYS A 34 -6.72 -11.80 7.71
CA LYS A 34 -6.92 -13.25 7.78
C LYS A 34 -8.23 -13.67 7.12
N MET A 35 -8.24 -14.88 6.59
CA MET A 35 -9.43 -15.54 6.02
C MET A 35 -9.66 -16.84 6.79
N ILE A 36 -10.82 -16.97 7.42
CA ILE A 36 -11.18 -18.15 8.21
C ILE A 36 -12.21 -18.97 7.43
N TYR A 37 -11.84 -20.21 7.10
CA TYR A 37 -12.71 -21.21 6.50
C TYR A 37 -13.21 -22.15 7.61
N SER A 38 -14.51 -22.37 7.67
CA SER A 38 -15.09 -23.33 8.60
C SER A 38 -15.11 -24.74 8.00
N PRO A 39 -15.17 -25.81 8.81
CA PRO A 39 -15.36 -27.16 8.30
C PRO A 39 -16.65 -27.27 7.46
N PRO A 40 -16.66 -28.11 6.42
CA PRO A 40 -17.87 -28.35 5.62
C PRO A 40 -19.01 -28.87 6.50
N ASN A 41 -20.23 -28.48 6.15
CA ASN A 41 -21.44 -29.05 6.75
C ASN A 41 -22.57 -29.16 5.73
N PHE A 42 -23.78 -29.46 6.19
CA PHE A 42 -24.93 -29.67 5.31
C PHE A 42 -25.32 -28.43 4.49
N PHE A 43 -24.99 -27.21 4.96
CA PHE A 43 -25.42 -25.94 4.35
C PHE A 43 -24.32 -25.23 3.55
N HIS A 44 -23.06 -25.62 3.70
CA HIS A 44 -21.94 -25.05 2.94
C HIS A 44 -20.77 -26.04 2.77
N GLY A 45 -20.08 -25.92 1.63
CA GLY A 45 -18.83 -26.62 1.36
C GLY A 45 -17.70 -26.19 2.28
N GLY A 46 -16.58 -26.91 2.21
CA GLY A 46 -15.34 -26.56 2.89
C GLY A 46 -14.41 -25.72 2.00
N PHE A 47 -13.19 -25.51 2.46
CA PHE A 47 -12.13 -24.95 1.61
C PHE A 47 -11.91 -25.85 0.37
N PRO A 48 -11.77 -25.31 -0.85
CA PRO A 48 -11.63 -23.88 -1.19
C PRO A 48 -12.94 -23.16 -1.57
N ASP A 49 -14.06 -23.88 -1.64
CA ASP A 49 -15.30 -23.38 -2.27
C ASP A 49 -16.17 -22.54 -1.32
N GLN A 50 -15.88 -22.57 -0.02
CA GLN A 50 -16.58 -21.76 0.97
C GLN A 50 -16.17 -20.28 0.88
N VAL A 51 -17.12 -19.35 1.00
CA VAL A 51 -16.80 -17.94 1.24
C VAL A 51 -16.25 -17.80 2.67
N PRO A 52 -14.99 -17.36 2.87
CA PRO A 52 -14.40 -17.28 4.20
C PRO A 52 -14.93 -16.07 4.99
N THR A 53 -14.81 -16.16 6.32
CA THR A 53 -14.94 -14.99 7.19
C THR A 53 -13.65 -14.17 7.11
N LEU A 54 -13.76 -12.90 6.75
CA LEU A 54 -12.63 -11.98 6.66
C LEU A 54 -12.40 -11.29 8.00
N ILE A 55 -11.18 -11.37 8.52
CA ILE A 55 -10.76 -10.64 9.72
C ILE A 55 -9.97 -9.40 9.27
N PRO A 56 -10.45 -8.18 9.57
CA PRO A 56 -9.78 -6.96 9.15
C PRO A 56 -8.61 -6.63 10.08
N GLY A 57 -7.58 -6.03 9.50
CA GLY A 57 -6.48 -5.33 10.13
C GLY A 57 -6.31 -3.93 9.53
N ASN A 58 -5.18 -3.28 9.81
CA ASN A 58 -4.86 -1.95 9.29
C ASN A 58 -4.12 -2.06 7.94
N GLY A 59 -4.45 -1.17 7.00
CA GLY A 59 -3.81 -1.03 5.69
C GLY A 59 -4.46 0.07 4.86
N ASP A 60 -4.41 -0.09 3.54
CA ASP A 60 -5.01 0.82 2.55
C ASP A 60 -6.32 0.29 1.95
N GLY A 61 -6.92 -0.74 2.55
CA GLY A 61 -8.11 -1.43 2.05
C GLY A 61 -7.80 -2.73 1.30
N THR A 62 -6.57 -2.90 0.80
CA THR A 62 -6.12 -4.12 0.09
C THR A 62 -4.81 -4.67 0.64
N VAL A 63 -3.80 -3.82 0.80
CA VAL A 63 -2.46 -4.17 1.27
C VAL A 63 -2.31 -3.84 2.74
N SER A 64 -1.84 -4.80 3.53
CA SER A 64 -1.67 -4.61 4.97
C SER A 64 -0.59 -3.58 5.29
N LEU A 65 -0.78 -2.84 6.38
CA LEU A 65 0.18 -1.84 6.85
C LEU A 65 1.57 -2.45 7.08
N ARG A 66 1.64 -3.69 7.57
CA ARG A 66 2.91 -4.42 7.74
C ARG A 66 3.72 -4.50 6.44
N SER A 67 3.06 -4.69 5.31
CA SER A 67 3.72 -4.75 3.99
C SER A 67 4.09 -3.36 3.50
N LEU A 68 3.18 -2.39 3.64
CA LEU A 68 3.40 -1.00 3.20
C LEU A 68 4.59 -0.34 3.91
N GLU A 69 4.82 -0.70 5.17
CA GLU A 69 5.86 -0.10 6.01
C GLU A 69 7.26 -0.72 5.86
N VAL A 70 7.46 -1.72 5.00
CA VAL A 70 8.77 -2.39 4.83
C VAL A 70 9.86 -1.38 4.43
N CYS A 71 9.52 -0.40 3.60
CA CYS A 71 10.43 0.64 3.13
C CYS A 71 11.07 1.47 4.26
N LYS A 72 10.45 1.55 5.45
CA LYS A 72 11.01 2.23 6.64
C LYS A 72 12.36 1.66 7.08
N ARG A 73 12.64 0.41 6.72
CA ARG A 73 13.90 -0.27 7.08
C ARG A 73 15.07 0.20 6.23
N TRP A 74 14.81 0.86 5.10
CA TRP A 74 15.83 1.32 4.20
C TRP A 74 16.36 2.70 4.63
N PRO A 75 17.69 2.91 4.64
CA PRO A 75 18.26 4.19 5.05
C PRO A 75 18.00 5.28 4.01
N GLY A 76 17.69 6.49 4.49
CA GLY A 76 17.55 7.70 3.67
C GLY A 76 16.22 7.83 2.92
N ILE A 77 15.21 7.02 3.25
CA ILE A 77 13.90 7.09 2.58
C ILE A 77 13.10 8.32 3.03
N LYS A 78 12.38 8.92 2.09
CA LYS A 78 11.40 9.98 2.35
C LYS A 78 10.02 9.32 2.50
N TYR A 79 9.45 9.36 3.70
CA TYR A 79 8.27 8.57 4.08
C TYR A 79 7.02 9.43 4.21
N PHE A 80 5.94 9.04 3.53
CA PHE A 80 4.65 9.74 3.56
C PHE A 80 3.51 8.75 3.77
N VAL A 81 2.71 9.01 4.80
CA VAL A 81 1.48 8.26 5.05
C VAL A 81 0.30 9.15 4.73
N LEU A 82 -0.65 8.61 3.98
CA LEU A 82 -1.91 9.26 3.63
C LEU A 82 -3.05 8.50 4.30
N PRO A 83 -3.40 8.81 5.57
CA PRO A 83 -4.51 8.14 6.24
C PRO A 83 -5.80 8.28 5.41
N GLY A 84 -6.53 7.18 5.29
CA GLY A 84 -7.76 7.09 4.51
C GLY A 84 -7.58 7.02 2.99
N ALA A 85 -6.35 7.08 2.46
CA ALA A 85 -6.12 6.84 1.04
C ALA A 85 -6.29 5.35 0.74
N GLU A 86 -7.26 5.02 -0.10
CA GLU A 86 -7.56 3.65 -0.50
C GLU A 86 -6.65 3.19 -1.64
N HIS A 87 -6.32 1.90 -1.66
CA HIS A 87 -5.34 1.27 -2.55
C HIS A 87 -5.40 1.73 -4.02
N VAL A 88 -6.60 1.76 -4.61
CA VAL A 88 -6.78 2.19 -6.01
C VAL A 88 -6.94 3.70 -6.10
N ASN A 89 -7.68 4.30 -5.17
CA ASN A 89 -8.03 5.71 -5.24
C ASN A 89 -6.90 6.66 -4.82
N ILE A 90 -5.80 6.16 -4.24
CA ILE A 90 -4.63 6.96 -3.87
C ILE A 90 -4.05 7.76 -5.04
N MET A 91 -4.15 7.25 -6.28
CA MET A 91 -3.69 7.95 -7.48
C MET A 91 -4.46 9.24 -7.77
N GLY A 92 -5.71 9.33 -7.29
CA GLY A 92 -6.56 10.52 -7.38
C GLY A 92 -6.55 11.37 -6.10
N ASP A 93 -5.83 10.97 -5.06
CA ASP A 93 -5.78 11.72 -3.80
C ASP A 93 -5.02 13.05 -4.02
N PRO A 94 -5.64 14.21 -3.74
CA PRO A 94 -4.98 15.50 -3.92
C PRO A 94 -3.65 15.61 -3.16
N ARG A 95 -3.55 14.99 -1.98
CA ARG A 95 -2.33 14.99 -1.15
C ARG A 95 -1.22 14.19 -1.83
N PHE A 96 -1.56 13.06 -2.45
CA PHE A 96 -0.61 12.26 -3.23
C PHE A 96 -0.10 13.06 -4.42
N ILE A 97 -1.02 13.65 -5.20
CA ILE A 97 -0.68 14.45 -6.37
C ILE A 97 0.22 15.64 -5.98
N ASP A 98 -0.06 16.31 -4.87
CA ASP A 98 0.75 17.43 -4.39
C ASP A 98 2.16 17.00 -3.96
N ILE A 99 2.30 15.83 -3.31
CA ILE A 99 3.62 15.26 -3.01
C ILE A 99 4.39 15.00 -4.31
N ILE A 100 3.77 14.37 -5.32
CA ILE A 100 4.43 14.11 -6.60
C ILE A 100 4.84 15.41 -7.30
N ARG A 101 3.97 16.44 -7.31
CA ARG A 101 4.30 17.76 -7.87
C ARG A 101 5.53 18.38 -7.21
N GLN A 102 5.64 18.27 -5.89
CA GLN A 102 6.80 18.77 -5.15
C GLN A 102 8.08 18.00 -5.52
N ILE A 103 8.00 16.67 -5.63
CA ILE A 103 9.13 15.80 -5.98
C ILE A 103 9.69 16.14 -7.36
N VAL A 104 8.82 16.30 -8.36
CA VAL A 104 9.24 16.58 -9.74
C VAL A 104 9.51 18.07 -10.01
N GLY A 105 9.38 18.94 -9.01
CA GLY A 105 9.57 20.38 -9.16
C GLY A 105 8.48 21.07 -10.00
N ALA A 106 7.34 20.44 -10.23
CA ALA A 106 6.21 20.98 -10.97
C ALA A 106 5.27 21.84 -10.10
N ASN A 107 5.79 22.41 -9.01
CA ASN A 107 5.02 23.35 -8.18
C ASN A 107 4.58 24.51 -9.07
N THR A 108 3.28 24.57 -9.37
CA THR A 108 2.66 25.80 -9.85
C THR A 108 2.82 26.81 -8.73
N THR A 109 3.79 27.71 -8.87
CA THR A 109 3.75 28.97 -8.16
C THR A 109 2.35 29.52 -8.39
N LYS A 110 1.59 29.68 -7.32
CA LYS A 110 0.33 30.41 -7.33
C LYS A 110 0.65 31.90 -7.55
N THR A 111 1.27 32.25 -8.67
CA THR A 111 1.21 33.59 -9.23
C THR A 111 -0.13 33.70 -9.96
N LEU A 112 -1.21 33.70 -9.19
CA LEU A 112 -2.44 34.38 -9.59
C LEU A 112 -2.23 35.86 -9.27
N ASN A 113 -1.31 36.48 -10.01
CA ASN A 113 -1.37 37.89 -10.34
C ASN A 113 -1.63 37.93 -11.83
N CYS A 114 -2.91 37.83 -12.22
CA CYS A 114 -3.31 38.21 -13.55
C CYS A 114 -4.71 38.81 -13.48
N CYS A 115 -4.72 40.14 -13.60
CA CYS A 115 -5.82 41.05 -13.90
C CYS A 115 -6.95 41.15 -12.86
#